data_AF-A0A2V9VCM9-F1
#
_entry.id   AF-A0A2V9VCM9-F1
#
_cell.length_a   1.000
_cell.length_b   1.000
_cell.length_c   1.000
_cell.angle_alpha   90.00
_cell.angle_beta   90.00
_cell.angle_gamma   90.00
#
_symmetry.space_group_name_H-M   'P 1'
#
loop_
_entity.id
_entity.type
_entity.pdbx_description
1 polymer ?
#
loop_
_entity_poly.entity_id
_entity_poly.type
_entity_poly.pdbx_seq_one_letter_code
_entity_poly.pdbx_strand_id
1 'polypeptide(L)'
;MTSASLTAMAFLDAKVKQIVDVLQRTGLEKNATLIIVSDHGFRTYKYKIEANVLLREKGLLSAGGVQPVSDVWVMPEGGTAMVYVTNSARKDELVPELRRMFSSAEGIEGVYGVEDFAKLGLPTPPETNQAPDLVLAAKPDYMFGNESEGAFITHTPAAGTHGYLNTDPQMQAIFIAWGAGVPKGIRLGEISNLDVAPTLAALLGIEMKGVKGHALKGIGKDIGTP
;
A
#
# COMPACT_ATOMS: atom_id res chain seq x y z
N MET A 1 16.04 -10.54 -7.63
CA MET A 1 15.70 -9.64 -8.76
C MET A 1 15.82 -10.41 -10.06
N THR A 2 14.91 -10.17 -11.00
CA THR A 2 14.92 -10.81 -12.34
C THR A 2 15.65 -9.92 -13.35
N SER A 3 16.06 -10.49 -14.48
CA SER A 3 16.59 -9.71 -15.61
C SER A 3 15.61 -8.63 -16.05
N ALA A 4 14.32 -8.96 -16.15
CA ALA A 4 13.26 -8.01 -16.47
C ALA A 4 13.20 -6.83 -15.48
N SER A 5 13.30 -7.08 -14.17
CA SER A 5 13.31 -5.99 -13.17
C SER A 5 14.55 -5.10 -13.29
N LEU A 6 15.72 -5.67 -13.57
CA LEU A 6 16.96 -4.91 -13.75
C LEU A 6 16.88 -4.04 -15.01
N THR A 7 16.37 -4.59 -16.12
CA THR A 7 16.14 -3.84 -17.36
C THR A 7 15.14 -2.69 -17.16
N ALA A 8 14.05 -2.93 -16.44
CA ALA A 8 13.07 -1.88 -16.12
C ALA A 8 13.69 -0.76 -15.29
N MET A 9 14.49 -1.07 -14.26
CA MET A 9 15.17 -0.06 -13.45
C MET A 9 16.19 0.75 -14.26
N ALA A 10 17.01 0.10 -15.10
CA ALA A 10 17.95 0.80 -15.98
C ALA A 10 17.23 1.72 -16.98
N PHE A 11 16.07 1.28 -17.48
CA PHE A 11 15.23 2.11 -18.34
C PHE A 11 14.68 3.33 -17.61
N LEU A 12 14.17 3.16 -16.38
CA LEU A 12 13.64 4.25 -15.56
C LEU A 12 14.74 5.26 -15.18
N ASP A 13 15.93 4.79 -14.82
CA ASP A 13 17.10 5.66 -14.59
C ASP A 13 17.44 6.51 -15.82
N ALA A 14 17.42 5.90 -17.02
CA ALA A 14 17.61 6.64 -18.26
C ALA A 14 16.49 7.68 -18.51
N LYS A 15 15.26 7.47 -18.01
CA LYS A 15 14.19 8.49 -18.07
C LYS A 15 14.40 9.62 -17.09
N VAL A 16 14.87 9.33 -15.87
CA VAL A 16 15.27 10.36 -14.91
C VAL A 16 16.39 11.23 -15.51
N LYS A 17 17.38 10.62 -16.16
CA LYS A 17 18.43 11.34 -16.87
C LYS A 17 17.87 12.33 -17.89
N GLN A 18 16.84 11.95 -18.67
CA GLN A 18 16.24 12.86 -19.65
C GLN A 18 15.66 14.12 -19.01
N ILE A 19 15.03 14.00 -17.83
CA ILE A 19 14.51 15.14 -17.06
C ILE A 19 15.66 16.02 -16.59
N VAL A 20 16.70 15.41 -16.00
CA VAL A 20 17.89 16.13 -15.54
C VAL A 20 18.57 16.87 -16.69
N ASP A 21 18.78 16.23 -17.84
CA ASP A 21 19.39 16.85 -19.03
C ASP A 21 18.61 18.09 -19.50
N VAL A 22 17.27 18.06 -19.42
CA VAL A 22 16.45 19.23 -19.75
C VAL A 22 16.66 20.36 -18.75
N LEU A 23 16.67 20.06 -17.45
CA LEU A 23 16.94 21.06 -16.40
C LEU A 23 18.31 21.71 -16.58
N GLN A 24 19.33 20.93 -16.94
CA GLN A 24 20.69 21.41 -17.18
C GLN A 24 20.76 22.29 -18.42
N ARG A 25 20.26 21.80 -19.57
CA ARG A 25 20.32 22.54 -20.85
C ARG A 25 19.53 23.85 -20.83
N THR A 26 18.45 23.91 -20.04
CA THR A 26 17.62 25.13 -19.91
C THR A 26 18.10 26.07 -18.81
N GLY A 27 19.10 25.68 -18.02
CA GLY A 27 19.59 26.44 -16.87
C GLY A 27 18.63 26.47 -15.67
N LEU A 28 17.56 25.68 -15.69
CA LEU A 28 16.57 25.60 -14.61
C LEU A 28 17.05 24.82 -13.39
N GLU A 29 18.13 24.04 -13.52
CA GLU A 29 18.74 23.25 -12.44
C GLU A 29 18.99 24.03 -11.15
N LYS A 30 19.26 25.34 -11.24
CA LYS A 30 19.55 26.21 -10.09
C LYS A 30 18.31 26.56 -9.26
N ASN A 31 17.14 26.47 -9.88
CA ASN A 31 15.86 26.88 -9.30
C ASN A 31 14.83 25.74 -9.23
N ALA A 32 15.21 24.54 -9.69
CA ALA A 32 14.34 23.37 -9.68
C ALA A 32 14.76 22.39 -8.59
N THR A 33 13.77 21.75 -7.98
CA THR A 33 13.95 20.60 -7.11
C THR A 33 13.30 19.39 -7.77
N LEU A 34 14.05 18.30 -7.90
CA LEU A 34 13.55 17.02 -8.35
C LEU A 34 13.33 16.13 -7.13
N ILE A 35 12.07 15.72 -6.92
CA ILE A 35 11.68 14.75 -5.90
C ILE A 35 11.17 13.49 -6.62
N ILE A 36 11.83 12.37 -6.42
CA ILE A 36 11.50 11.07 -7.01
C ILE A 36 11.01 10.17 -5.88
N VAL A 37 9.79 9.67 -6.02
CA VAL A 37 9.12 8.84 -5.02
C VAL A 37 8.55 7.57 -5.65
N SER A 38 8.19 6.62 -4.80
CA SER A 38 7.25 5.55 -5.11
C SER A 38 6.09 5.60 -4.12
N ASP A 39 4.98 4.99 -4.48
CA ASP A 39 3.84 4.75 -3.59
C ASP A 39 4.15 3.66 -2.55
N HIS A 40 4.75 2.55 -2.98
CA HIS A 40 5.17 1.43 -2.13
C HIS A 40 6.26 0.60 -2.82
N GLY A 41 6.77 -0.39 -2.08
CA GLY A 41 7.64 -1.45 -2.60
C GLY A 41 6.88 -2.64 -3.21
N PHE A 42 7.56 -3.78 -3.32
CA PHE A 42 7.04 -5.00 -3.95
C PHE A 42 7.63 -6.25 -3.31
N ARG A 43 6.87 -7.34 -3.32
CA ARG A 43 7.28 -8.65 -2.79
C ARG A 43 6.90 -9.79 -3.73
N THR A 44 7.65 -10.88 -3.68
CA THR A 44 7.35 -12.10 -4.43
C THR A 44 6.32 -12.97 -3.72
N TYR A 45 5.41 -13.57 -4.47
CA TYR A 45 4.48 -14.60 -4.00
C TYR A 45 4.51 -15.83 -4.91
N LYS A 46 4.02 -16.96 -4.39
CA LYS A 46 3.87 -18.27 -5.07
C LYS A 46 2.53 -18.93 -4.80
N TYR A 47 1.76 -18.41 -3.86
CA TYR A 47 0.46 -18.94 -3.48
C TYR A 47 -0.57 -17.82 -3.48
N LYS A 48 -1.78 -18.14 -3.94
CA LYS A 48 -2.95 -17.26 -3.79
C LYS A 48 -3.93 -17.83 -2.78
N ILE A 49 -4.47 -16.96 -1.95
CA ILE A 49 -5.55 -17.22 -1.00
C ILE A 49 -6.85 -16.73 -1.63
N GLU A 50 -7.71 -17.66 -2.03
CA GLU A 50 -9.02 -17.36 -2.63
C GLU A 50 -10.07 -17.33 -1.51
N ALA A 51 -10.02 -16.28 -0.67
CA ALA A 51 -10.79 -16.20 0.58
C ALA A 51 -12.32 -16.30 0.38
N ASN A 52 -12.83 -15.88 -0.77
CA ASN A 52 -14.23 -15.98 -1.12
C ASN A 52 -14.69 -17.44 -1.32
N VAL A 53 -13.78 -18.40 -1.55
CA VAL A 53 -14.10 -19.85 -1.58
C VAL A 53 -14.64 -20.31 -0.23
N LEU A 54 -13.99 -19.94 0.89
CA LEU A 54 -14.46 -20.31 2.24
C LEU A 54 -15.83 -19.69 2.55
N LEU A 55 -16.07 -18.44 2.13
CA LEU A 55 -17.37 -17.80 2.31
C LEU A 55 -18.47 -18.54 1.54
N ARG A 56 -18.18 -19.00 0.33
CA ARG A 56 -19.10 -19.80 -0.47
C ARG A 56 -19.40 -21.15 0.17
N GLU A 57 -18.39 -21.86 0.65
CA GLU A 57 -18.55 -23.14 1.35
C GLU A 57 -19.43 -23.01 2.61
N LYS A 58 -19.40 -21.85 3.25
CA LYS A 58 -20.25 -21.50 4.41
C LYS A 58 -21.63 -20.96 4.03
N GLY A 59 -21.93 -20.81 2.74
CA GLY A 59 -23.19 -20.22 2.26
C GLY A 59 -23.33 -18.73 2.52
N LEU A 60 -22.24 -18.01 2.85
CA LEU A 60 -22.22 -16.56 3.08
C LEU A 60 -22.07 -15.77 1.77
N LEU A 61 -21.73 -16.46 0.68
CA LEU A 61 -21.56 -15.93 -0.66
C LEU A 61 -22.30 -16.83 -1.66
N SER A 62 -23.21 -16.25 -2.46
CA SER A 62 -23.88 -16.98 -3.54
C SER A 62 -22.99 -17.14 -4.78
N ALA A 63 -23.14 -18.24 -5.52
CA ALA A 63 -22.57 -18.40 -6.85
C ALA A 63 -23.11 -17.35 -7.84
N GLY A 64 -22.25 -16.92 -8.78
CA GLY A 64 -22.48 -16.09 -9.97
C GLY A 64 -23.87 -15.45 -10.24
N GLY A 65 -23.84 -14.15 -10.55
CA GLY A 65 -24.97 -13.33 -11.04
C GLY A 65 -24.49 -11.90 -11.37
N VAL A 66 -25.34 -11.04 -11.94
CA VAL A 66 -24.98 -9.63 -12.25
C VAL A 66 -24.70 -8.82 -10.97
N GLN A 67 -25.29 -9.22 -9.85
CA GLN A 67 -24.95 -8.76 -8.50
C GLN A 67 -25.05 -9.96 -7.54
N PRO A 68 -23.94 -10.49 -7.00
CA PRO A 68 -24.00 -11.54 -5.99
C PRO A 68 -24.70 -11.01 -4.73
N VAL A 69 -25.72 -11.73 -4.26
CA VAL A 69 -26.27 -11.50 -2.92
C VAL A 69 -25.32 -12.18 -1.95
N SER A 70 -24.69 -11.38 -1.10
CA SER A 70 -23.70 -11.86 -0.15
C SER A 70 -23.97 -11.26 1.21
N ASP A 71 -23.78 -12.07 2.26
CA ASP A 71 -23.72 -11.56 3.62
C ASP A 71 -22.32 -11.01 3.92
N VAL A 72 -21.30 -11.53 3.21
CA VAL A 72 -19.90 -11.16 3.38
C VAL A 72 -19.19 -11.17 2.02
N TRP A 73 -18.30 -10.20 1.79
CA TRP A 73 -17.39 -10.15 0.65
C TRP A 73 -15.95 -9.90 1.11
N VAL A 74 -14.98 -10.62 0.54
CA VAL A 74 -13.55 -10.32 0.72
C VAL A 74 -13.01 -9.67 -0.55
N MET A 75 -12.53 -8.44 -0.43
CA MET A 75 -11.87 -7.70 -1.49
C MET A 75 -10.35 -7.86 -1.36
N PRO A 76 -9.67 -8.54 -2.30
CA PRO A 76 -8.21 -8.67 -2.28
C PRO A 76 -7.52 -7.36 -2.68
N GLU A 77 -6.45 -7.02 -1.98
CA GLU A 77 -5.62 -5.83 -2.22
C GLU A 77 -4.12 -6.21 -2.39
N GLY A 78 -3.85 -7.45 -2.81
CA GLY A 78 -2.49 -8.00 -2.89
C GLY A 78 -2.12 -8.79 -1.64
N GLY A 79 -1.14 -8.31 -0.86
CA GLY A 79 -0.70 -8.93 0.39
C GLY A 79 -1.71 -8.85 1.54
N THR A 80 -2.75 -8.04 1.40
CA THR A 80 -3.86 -7.93 2.34
C THR A 80 -5.20 -8.12 1.62
N ALA A 81 -6.25 -8.30 2.41
CA ALA A 81 -7.61 -8.29 1.91
C ALA A 81 -8.54 -7.63 2.93
N MET A 82 -9.56 -6.95 2.41
CA MET A 82 -10.57 -6.26 3.19
C MET A 82 -11.84 -7.09 3.24
N VAL A 83 -12.33 -7.40 4.44
CA VAL A 83 -13.56 -8.16 4.65
C VAL A 83 -14.69 -7.18 4.95
N TYR A 84 -15.77 -7.27 4.18
CA TYR A 84 -16.96 -6.46 4.33
C TYR A 84 -18.14 -7.36 4.66
N VAL A 85 -18.81 -7.12 5.79
CA VAL A 85 -20.11 -7.73 6.08
C VAL A 85 -21.18 -6.86 5.44
N THR A 86 -21.63 -7.30 4.27
CA THR A 86 -22.59 -6.59 3.41
C THR A 86 -24.02 -6.69 3.95
N ASN A 87 -24.34 -7.73 4.73
CA ASN A 87 -25.59 -7.80 5.49
C ASN A 87 -25.42 -7.22 6.91
N SER A 88 -25.76 -5.95 7.07
CA SER A 88 -25.58 -5.22 8.33
C SER A 88 -26.36 -5.84 9.50
N ALA A 89 -27.49 -6.52 9.25
CA ALA A 89 -28.29 -7.16 10.29
C ALA A 89 -27.58 -8.36 10.94
N ARG A 90 -26.57 -8.93 10.26
CA ARG A 90 -25.78 -10.07 10.73
C ARG A 90 -24.37 -9.69 11.18
N LYS A 91 -24.02 -8.39 11.21
CA LYS A 91 -22.65 -7.94 11.47
C LYS A 91 -22.10 -8.39 12.83
N ASP A 92 -22.87 -8.22 13.89
CA ASP A 92 -22.45 -8.57 15.25
C ASP A 92 -22.25 -10.09 15.43
N GLU A 93 -22.98 -10.89 14.66
CA GLU A 93 -22.85 -12.35 14.60
C GLU A 93 -21.61 -12.76 13.77
N LEU A 94 -21.47 -12.21 12.57
CA LEU A 94 -20.51 -12.67 11.56
C LEU A 94 -19.08 -12.22 11.83
N VAL A 95 -18.86 -10.99 12.30
CA VAL A 95 -17.49 -10.47 12.48
C VAL A 95 -16.64 -11.36 13.41
N PRO A 96 -17.13 -11.79 14.60
CA PRO A 96 -16.38 -12.71 15.46
C PRO A 96 -16.17 -14.10 14.83
N GLU A 97 -17.15 -14.61 14.07
CA GLU A 97 -17.03 -15.90 13.38
C GLU A 97 -15.97 -15.86 12.28
N LEU A 98 -16.04 -14.86 11.39
CA LEU A 98 -15.09 -14.63 10.32
C LEU A 98 -13.68 -14.45 10.86
N ARG A 99 -13.52 -13.70 11.96
CA ARG A 99 -12.20 -13.56 12.60
C ARG A 99 -11.63 -14.91 13.01
N ARG A 100 -12.40 -15.75 13.71
CA ARG A 100 -11.94 -17.08 14.13
C ARG A 100 -11.59 -17.98 12.95
N MET A 101 -12.45 -17.98 11.93
CA MET A 101 -12.29 -18.77 10.71
C MET A 101 -11.00 -18.38 9.98
N PHE A 102 -10.80 -17.11 9.66
CA PHE A 102 -9.62 -16.64 8.93
C PHE A 102 -8.34 -16.72 9.75
N SER A 103 -8.40 -16.53 11.08
CA SER A 103 -7.21 -16.69 11.94
C SER A 103 -6.67 -18.13 11.94
N SER A 104 -7.50 -19.11 11.59
CA SER A 104 -7.12 -20.52 11.52
C SER A 104 -6.82 -21.00 10.09
N ALA A 105 -7.00 -20.12 9.09
CA ALA A 105 -6.89 -20.50 7.69
C ALA A 105 -5.43 -20.53 7.21
N GLU A 106 -5.14 -21.40 6.25
CA GLU A 106 -3.82 -21.45 5.61
C GLU A 106 -3.49 -20.11 4.93
N GLY A 107 -2.21 -19.72 4.95
CA GLY A 107 -1.74 -18.52 4.27
C GLY A 107 -2.05 -17.20 4.97
N ILE A 108 -2.93 -17.14 5.97
CA ILE A 108 -3.25 -15.92 6.71
C ILE A 108 -2.33 -15.79 7.93
N GLU A 109 -1.64 -14.66 8.04
CA GLU A 109 -0.74 -14.32 9.16
C GLU A 109 -1.45 -13.52 10.26
N GLY A 110 -2.35 -12.62 9.86
CA GLY A 110 -3.04 -11.74 10.79
C GLY A 110 -4.48 -11.44 10.37
N VAL A 111 -5.35 -11.27 11.37
CA VAL A 111 -6.72 -10.80 11.20
C VAL A 111 -6.94 -9.63 12.16
N TYR A 112 -7.09 -8.44 11.59
CA TYR A 112 -7.19 -7.18 12.30
C TYR A 112 -8.64 -6.71 12.29
N GLY A 113 -9.15 -6.26 13.43
CA GLY A 113 -10.45 -5.61 13.47
C GLY A 113 -10.36 -4.11 13.57
N VAL A 114 -11.53 -3.49 13.66
CA VAL A 114 -11.70 -2.04 13.80
C VAL A 114 -10.86 -1.47 14.95
N GLU A 115 -10.65 -2.23 16.02
CA GLU A 115 -9.81 -1.84 17.15
C GLU A 115 -8.31 -1.65 16.80
N ASP A 116 -7.85 -2.23 15.70
CA ASP A 116 -6.48 -2.16 15.22
C ASP A 116 -6.29 -1.11 14.11
N PHE A 117 -7.36 -0.65 13.46
CA PHE A 117 -7.30 0.15 12.23
C PHE A 117 -6.55 1.47 12.38
N ALA A 118 -6.68 2.13 13.53
CA ALA A 118 -5.91 3.35 13.80
C ALA A 118 -4.39 3.13 13.69
N LYS A 119 -3.89 1.96 14.11
CA LYS A 119 -2.46 1.60 14.01
C LYS A 119 -2.06 1.28 12.57
N LEU A 120 -3.00 0.76 11.78
CA LEU A 120 -2.81 0.46 10.35
C LEU A 120 -3.02 1.68 9.44
N GLY A 121 -3.43 2.83 10.00
CA GLY A 121 -3.78 4.01 9.22
C GLY A 121 -5.07 3.87 8.42
N LEU A 122 -5.94 2.95 8.80
CA LEU A 122 -7.21 2.67 8.14
C LEU A 122 -8.37 3.41 8.80
N PRO A 123 -9.39 3.82 8.04
CA PRO A 123 -10.60 4.38 8.61
C PRO A 123 -11.47 3.27 9.20
N THR A 124 -12.33 3.65 10.13
CA THR A 124 -13.34 2.80 10.77
C THR A 124 -14.72 2.99 10.12
N PRO A 125 -15.66 2.04 10.28
CA PRO A 125 -17.00 2.15 9.70
C PRO A 125 -17.78 3.43 10.07
N PRO A 126 -17.66 3.99 11.29
CA PRO A 126 -18.26 5.30 11.59
C PRO A 126 -17.66 6.48 10.84
N GLU A 127 -16.40 6.38 10.38
CA GLU A 127 -15.71 7.45 9.66
C GLU A 127 -16.03 7.44 8.16
N THR A 128 -16.27 6.27 7.57
CA THR A 128 -16.61 6.13 6.15
C THR A 128 -17.32 4.82 5.86
N ASN A 129 -18.24 4.84 4.90
CA ASN A 129 -18.90 3.64 4.38
C ASN A 129 -17.99 2.76 3.51
N GLN A 130 -16.74 3.18 3.29
CA GLN A 130 -15.71 2.40 2.58
C GLN A 130 -14.81 1.61 3.54
N ALA A 131 -14.98 1.75 4.86
CA ALA A 131 -14.14 1.02 5.80
C ALA A 131 -14.56 -0.45 5.89
N PRO A 132 -13.59 -1.39 5.95
CA PRO A 132 -13.91 -2.80 6.13
C PRO A 132 -14.33 -3.11 7.56
N ASP A 133 -14.80 -4.33 7.78
CA ASP A 133 -15.07 -4.87 9.11
C ASP A 133 -13.88 -5.64 9.68
N LEU A 134 -13.07 -6.25 8.81
CA LEU A 134 -11.78 -6.87 9.15
C LEU A 134 -10.76 -6.63 8.04
N VAL A 135 -9.48 -6.65 8.37
CA VAL A 135 -8.37 -6.72 7.41
C VAL A 135 -7.60 -8.01 7.63
N LEU A 136 -7.35 -8.74 6.55
CA LEU A 136 -6.54 -9.96 6.52
C LEU A 136 -5.15 -9.61 6.02
N ALA A 137 -4.10 -10.15 6.64
CA ALA A 137 -2.73 -10.06 6.16
C ALA A 137 -2.20 -11.45 5.80
N ALA A 138 -1.58 -11.56 4.62
CA ALA A 138 -1.03 -12.81 4.11
C ALA A 138 0.36 -13.10 4.72
N LYS A 139 0.64 -14.38 4.92
CA LYS A 139 1.97 -14.90 5.24
C LYS A 139 2.97 -14.64 4.11
N PRO A 140 4.28 -14.73 4.40
CA PRO A 140 5.31 -14.84 3.38
C PRO A 140 4.99 -15.79 2.23
N ASP A 141 5.27 -15.38 1.00
CA ASP A 141 4.99 -16.10 -0.26
C ASP A 141 3.50 -16.23 -0.65
N TYR A 142 2.56 -15.68 0.13
CA TYR A 142 1.13 -15.66 -0.19
C TYR A 142 0.66 -14.26 -0.65
N MET A 143 -0.44 -14.23 -1.40
CA MET A 143 -1.24 -13.04 -1.71
C MET A 143 -2.71 -13.42 -1.82
N PHE A 144 -3.64 -12.46 -1.75
CA PHE A 144 -5.08 -12.73 -1.86
C PHE A 144 -5.58 -12.61 -3.31
N GLY A 145 -6.29 -13.65 -3.78
CA GLY A 145 -7.00 -13.62 -5.06
C GLY A 145 -8.49 -13.29 -4.88
N ASN A 146 -9.21 -13.20 -6.01
CA ASN A 146 -10.63 -12.81 -6.04
C ASN A 146 -11.56 -13.97 -6.43
N GLU A 147 -11.04 -15.19 -6.56
CA GLU A 147 -11.85 -16.33 -6.96
C GLU A 147 -12.78 -16.76 -5.81
N SER A 148 -13.98 -17.19 -6.18
CA SER A 148 -14.98 -17.73 -5.25
C SER A 148 -15.30 -19.21 -5.51
N GLU A 149 -14.59 -19.81 -6.47
CA GLU A 149 -14.71 -21.21 -6.85
C GLU A 149 -13.32 -21.85 -6.93
N GLY A 150 -13.27 -23.18 -6.88
CA GLY A 150 -12.01 -23.93 -6.92
C GLY A 150 -11.39 -24.10 -5.53
N ALA A 151 -10.07 -24.17 -5.49
CA ALA A 151 -9.33 -24.43 -4.25
C ALA A 151 -9.10 -23.13 -3.46
N PHE A 152 -9.20 -23.21 -2.12
CA PHE A 152 -8.90 -22.10 -1.23
C PHE A 152 -7.46 -21.57 -1.37
N ILE A 153 -6.49 -22.47 -1.53
CA ILE A 153 -5.11 -22.12 -1.87
C ILE A 153 -4.78 -22.61 -3.27
N THR A 154 -4.27 -21.73 -4.11
CA THR A 154 -3.74 -22.09 -5.43
C THR A 154 -2.26 -21.79 -5.53
N HIS A 155 -1.49 -22.72 -6.07
CA HIS A 155 -0.07 -22.50 -6.37
C HIS A 155 0.07 -21.83 -7.74
N THR A 156 0.96 -20.83 -7.83
CA THR A 156 1.23 -20.08 -9.06
C THR A 156 2.72 -20.06 -9.36
N PRO A 157 3.11 -19.86 -10.63
CA PRO A 157 4.46 -19.40 -10.93
C PRO A 157 4.80 -18.17 -10.08
N ALA A 158 6.06 -18.07 -9.64
CA ALA A 158 6.50 -16.96 -8.80
C ALA A 158 6.33 -15.62 -9.55
N ALA A 159 5.65 -14.67 -8.92
CA ALA A 159 5.41 -13.33 -9.46
C ALA A 159 5.54 -12.26 -8.37
N GLY A 160 5.47 -10.98 -8.73
CA GLY A 160 5.52 -9.86 -7.80
C GLY A 160 4.14 -9.27 -7.52
N THR A 161 3.89 -8.85 -6.29
CA THR A 161 2.72 -8.03 -5.91
C THR A 161 3.09 -7.04 -4.79
N HIS A 162 2.14 -6.20 -4.41
CA HIS A 162 2.23 -5.21 -3.34
C HIS A 162 1.06 -5.37 -2.37
N GLY A 163 0.77 -4.35 -1.55
CA GLY A 163 -0.40 -4.32 -0.66
C GLY A 163 -0.28 -5.19 0.59
N TYR A 164 0.94 -5.53 0.99
CA TYR A 164 1.23 -6.07 2.32
C TYR A 164 1.14 -4.94 3.36
N LEU A 165 1.18 -5.30 4.65
CA LEU A 165 1.20 -4.30 5.72
C LEU A 165 2.33 -3.29 5.51
N ASN A 166 2.06 -2.02 5.77
CA ASN A 166 3.03 -0.93 5.59
C ASN A 166 4.27 -1.06 6.51
N THR A 167 4.22 -1.92 7.52
CA THR A 167 5.35 -2.28 8.38
C THR A 167 6.27 -3.34 7.75
N ASP A 168 5.89 -3.98 6.63
CA ASP A 168 6.77 -4.89 5.90
C ASP A 168 7.90 -4.09 5.23
N PRO A 169 9.18 -4.36 5.54
CA PRO A 169 10.30 -3.64 4.94
C PRO A 169 10.34 -3.70 3.41
N GLN A 170 9.76 -4.74 2.79
CA GLN A 170 9.66 -4.85 1.33
C GLN A 170 8.62 -3.89 0.71
N MET A 171 7.74 -3.30 1.53
CA MET A 171 6.79 -2.27 1.10
C MET A 171 7.37 -0.85 1.19
N GLN A 172 8.59 -0.68 1.70
CA GLN A 172 9.25 0.62 1.72
C GLN A 172 9.45 1.16 0.29
N ALA A 173 8.99 2.39 0.08
CA ALA A 173 9.15 3.13 -1.15
C ALA A 173 10.50 3.88 -1.18
N ILE A 174 10.93 4.27 -2.39
CA ILE A 174 12.06 5.18 -2.55
C ILE A 174 11.63 6.62 -2.25
N PHE A 175 12.58 7.41 -1.72
CA PHE A 175 12.51 8.86 -1.70
C PHE A 175 13.89 9.41 -2.06
N ILE A 176 13.99 10.13 -3.17
CA ILE A 176 15.22 10.77 -3.63
C ILE A 176 14.91 12.24 -3.90
N ALA A 177 15.72 13.13 -3.34
CA ALA A 177 15.62 14.57 -3.54
C ALA A 177 16.92 15.12 -4.12
N TRP A 178 16.82 16.06 -5.07
CA TRP A 178 17.97 16.72 -5.68
C TRP A 178 17.62 18.13 -6.16
N GLY A 179 18.59 19.04 -6.15
CA GLY A 179 18.45 20.39 -6.73
C GLY A 179 18.32 21.48 -5.67
N ALA A 180 17.63 22.57 -6.03
CA ALA A 180 17.47 23.74 -5.18
C ALA A 180 16.85 23.37 -3.82
N GLY A 181 17.38 23.93 -2.73
CA GLY A 181 16.88 23.69 -1.37
C GLY A 181 17.10 22.26 -0.84
N VAL A 182 17.89 21.41 -1.52
CA VAL A 182 18.21 20.06 -1.07
C VAL A 182 19.71 19.93 -0.78
N PRO A 183 20.11 19.52 0.43
CA PRO A 183 21.51 19.36 0.79
C PRO A 183 22.12 18.12 0.11
N LYS A 184 23.40 18.21 -0.23
CA LYS A 184 24.13 17.10 -0.86
C LYS A 184 24.61 16.10 0.18
N GLY A 185 24.61 14.81 -0.19
CA GLY A 185 25.25 13.75 0.60
C GLY A 185 24.52 13.33 1.87
N ILE A 186 23.30 13.80 2.09
CA ILE A 186 22.49 13.44 3.26
C ILE A 186 21.78 12.11 3.02
N ARG A 187 21.77 11.26 4.06
CA ARG A 187 20.92 10.07 4.15
C ARG A 187 19.90 10.30 5.25
N LEU A 188 18.62 10.36 4.89
CA LEU A 188 17.54 10.64 5.83
C LEU A 188 17.17 9.43 6.70
N GLY A 189 17.56 8.22 6.29
CA GLY A 189 17.04 6.99 6.87
C GLY A 189 15.62 6.74 6.39
N GLU A 190 14.78 6.18 7.26
CA GLU A 190 13.36 5.99 7.00
C GLU A 190 12.58 7.29 7.24
N ILE A 191 11.64 7.57 6.37
CA ILE A 191 10.72 8.72 6.48
C ILE A 191 9.28 8.24 6.33
N SER A 192 8.32 9.03 6.79
CA SER A 192 6.91 8.76 6.49
C SER A 192 6.55 9.25 5.10
N ASN A 193 5.75 8.50 4.35
CA ASN A 193 5.20 8.99 3.09
C ASN A 193 4.29 10.23 3.29
N LEU A 194 3.77 10.42 4.51
CA LEU A 194 3.01 11.61 4.90
C LEU A 194 3.86 12.88 4.94
N ASP A 195 5.18 12.76 5.00
CA ASP A 195 6.12 13.89 5.07
C ASP A 195 6.45 14.47 3.69
N VAL A 196 6.17 13.75 2.61
CA VAL A 196 6.49 14.15 1.24
C VAL A 196 5.77 15.45 0.87
N ALA A 197 4.45 15.52 1.07
CA ALA A 197 3.67 16.70 0.69
C ALA A 197 4.03 17.97 1.52
N PRO A 198 4.14 17.90 2.87
CA PRO A 198 4.61 19.03 3.66
C PRO A 198 6.04 19.49 3.29
N THR A 199 6.93 18.56 2.91
CA THR A 199 8.29 18.89 2.45
C THR A 199 8.26 19.65 1.12
N LEU A 200 7.42 19.20 0.18
CA LEU A 200 7.21 19.92 -1.09
C LEU A 200 6.63 21.32 -0.85
N ALA A 201 5.66 21.46 0.07
CA ALA A 201 5.10 22.75 0.44
C ALA A 201 6.17 23.69 1.00
N ALA A 202 7.04 23.19 1.90
CA ALA A 202 8.15 23.96 2.46
C ALA A 202 9.16 24.43 1.39
N LEU A 203 9.51 23.58 0.43
CA LEU A 203 10.36 23.94 -0.72
C LEU A 203 9.76 25.06 -1.56
N LEU A 204 8.43 25.05 -1.74
CA LEU A 204 7.68 26.07 -2.46
C LEU A 204 7.40 27.34 -1.62
N GLY A 205 7.72 27.34 -0.33
CA GLY A 205 7.37 28.43 0.59
C GLY A 205 5.87 28.55 0.87
N ILE A 206 5.14 27.43 0.75
CA ILE A 206 3.71 27.33 1.01
C ILE A 206 3.50 26.73 2.39
N GLU A 207 2.63 27.35 3.20
CA GLU A 207 2.21 26.78 4.48
C GLU A 207 1.13 25.71 4.25
N MET A 208 1.36 24.48 4.72
CA MET A 208 0.40 23.38 4.62
C MET A 208 -0.18 23.05 6.01
N LYS A 209 -1.42 23.48 6.26
CA LYS A 209 -2.12 23.27 7.54
C LYS A 209 -2.97 22.00 7.53
N GLY A 210 -3.23 21.43 8.71
CA GLY A 210 -4.16 20.32 8.87
C GLY A 210 -3.67 18.97 8.34
N VAL A 211 -2.35 18.82 8.16
CA VAL A 211 -1.71 17.58 7.70
C VAL A 211 -1.19 16.75 8.88
N LYS A 212 -1.13 15.43 8.68
CA LYS A 212 -0.61 14.48 9.69
C LYS A 212 0.92 14.36 9.67
N GLY A 213 1.54 14.52 8.49
CA GLY A 213 3.00 14.51 8.35
C GLY A 213 3.63 15.87 8.62
N HIS A 214 4.95 15.93 8.51
CA HIS A 214 5.75 17.14 8.71
C HIS A 214 6.81 17.31 7.63
N ALA A 215 7.26 18.55 7.41
CA ALA A 215 8.36 18.80 6.48
C ALA A 215 9.66 18.16 7.00
N LEU A 216 10.38 17.47 6.12
CA LEU A 216 11.64 16.81 6.45
C LEU A 216 12.69 17.85 6.81
N LYS A 217 13.30 17.67 7.99
CA LYS A 217 14.36 18.56 8.46
C LYS A 217 15.53 18.57 7.49
N GLY A 218 16.03 19.77 7.19
CA GLY A 218 17.18 19.95 6.31
C GLY A 218 16.85 19.93 4.82
N ILE A 219 15.58 19.83 4.41
CA ILE A 219 15.13 20.11 3.03
C ILE A 219 14.26 21.38 3.07
N GLY A 220 14.53 22.35 2.19
CA GLY A 220 13.80 23.63 2.14
C GLY A 220 14.60 24.83 2.65
N LYS A 221 13.90 25.95 2.89
CA LYS A 221 14.50 27.28 3.14
C LYS A 221 15.19 27.48 4.49
N ASP A 222 15.29 26.45 5.33
CA ASP A 222 16.12 26.48 6.55
C ASP A 222 17.61 26.20 6.26
N ILE A 223 17.98 25.98 5.00
CA ILE A 223 19.36 25.91 4.55
C ILE A 223 19.81 27.32 4.15
N GLY A 224 20.20 28.12 5.15
CA GLY A 224 20.99 29.34 5.01
C GLY A 224 20.53 30.29 3.90
N THR A 225 19.72 31.28 4.27
CA THR A 225 19.78 32.58 3.58
C THR A 225 21.26 33.01 3.57
N PRO A 226 21.84 33.38 2.41
CA PRO A 226 23.19 33.95 2.39
C PRO A 226 23.26 35.20 3.28
#